data_AF-A0A3C1SEL4-F1
#
_entry.id   AF-A0A3C1SEL4-F1
#
_cell.length_a   1.000
_cell.length_b   1.000
_cell.length_c   1.000
_cell.angle_alpha   90.00
_cell.angle_beta   90.00
_cell.angle_gamma   90.00
#
_symmetry.space_group_name_H-M   'P 1'
#
loop_
_entity.id
_entity.type
_entity.pdbx_description
1 polymer ?
#
loop_
_entity_poly.entity_id
_entity_poly.type
_entity_poly.pdbx_seq_one_letter_code
_entity_poly.pdbx_strand_id
1 'polypeptide(L)'
;MQLILGLCEKYWDCLYEISDDDTECRLAPIVWTDNTLYLKLKLIPITKPASADILSFSYADKEKADIIEELARKEKKLPEGNITRALFDKSIALTPTVFYEALSEHLNDSLLCIKQLDALIEEKCGKDAPSLRQFRTVLERIQDVVKDILKKREVSPHPIPAKIAVVPSQPPDYHSINSREEAYRLLNEIGEYLCKREPHSPVPLLIKRAVVWGNMSVTELLEDLVRNKDELTEIFKLFGKKSEDS
;
A
#
# COMPACT_ATOMS: atom_id res chain seq x y z
N MET A 1 -1.64 17.93 -10.28
CA MET A 1 -1.45 19.39 -10.14
C MET A 1 -1.20 20.10 -11.47
N GLN A 2 -0.33 19.59 -12.34
CA GLN A 2 -0.05 20.21 -13.66
C GLN A 2 -1.29 20.49 -14.52
N LEU A 3 -2.29 19.59 -14.52
CA LEU A 3 -3.56 19.83 -15.23
C LEU A 3 -4.33 21.02 -14.64
N ILE A 4 -4.42 21.12 -13.31
CA ILE A 4 -5.13 22.22 -12.63
C ILE A 4 -4.43 23.53 -12.93
N LEU A 5 -3.10 23.57 -12.82
CA LEU A 5 -2.31 24.72 -13.20
C LEU A 5 -2.55 25.14 -14.65
N GLY A 6 -2.44 24.22 -15.61
CA GLY A 6 -2.65 24.53 -17.03
C GLY A 6 -4.07 24.97 -17.36
N LEU A 7 -5.09 24.49 -16.62
CA LEU A 7 -6.46 24.95 -16.75
C LEU A 7 -6.62 26.38 -16.22
N CYS A 8 -6.07 26.67 -15.04
CA CYS A 8 -6.07 28.01 -14.47
C CYS A 8 -5.28 28.99 -15.35
N GLU A 9 -4.14 28.61 -15.92
CA GLU A 9 -3.35 29.50 -16.79
C GLU A 9 -4.06 29.82 -18.11
N LYS A 10 -4.64 28.82 -18.77
CA LYS A 10 -5.15 28.97 -20.15
C LYS A 10 -6.60 29.40 -20.23
N TYR A 11 -7.39 29.06 -19.21
CA TYR A 11 -8.83 29.20 -19.29
C TYR A 11 -9.40 30.01 -18.13
N TRP A 12 -8.60 30.72 -17.32
CA TRP A 12 -9.09 31.50 -16.17
C TRP A 12 -10.36 32.32 -16.48
N ASP A 13 -10.34 33.07 -17.59
CA ASP A 13 -11.42 33.97 -18.00
C ASP A 13 -12.61 33.24 -18.65
N CYS A 14 -12.43 31.97 -19.03
CA CYS A 14 -13.41 31.15 -19.74
C CYS A 14 -13.77 29.85 -19.01
N LEU A 15 -13.34 29.68 -17.75
CA LEU A 15 -13.54 28.47 -16.95
C LEU A 15 -14.99 28.43 -16.42
N TYR A 16 -15.92 28.20 -17.34
CA TYR A 16 -17.38 27.98 -17.18
C TYR A 16 -18.22 29.08 -16.49
N GLU A 17 -19.46 29.19 -16.98
CA GLU A 17 -20.56 30.05 -16.53
C GLU A 17 -21.01 29.73 -15.09
N ILE A 18 -20.17 30.03 -14.12
CA ILE A 18 -20.63 30.35 -12.77
C ILE A 18 -21.05 31.80 -12.88
N SER A 19 -22.32 32.11 -12.58
CA SER A 19 -22.87 33.48 -12.63
C SER A 19 -21.82 34.50 -12.21
N ASP A 20 -21.64 35.57 -13.00
CA ASP A 20 -20.51 36.52 -12.99
C ASP A 20 -20.03 37.04 -11.62
N ASP A 21 -20.73 36.80 -10.53
CA ASP A 21 -20.42 37.33 -9.19
C ASP A 21 -19.78 36.35 -8.19
N ASP A 22 -19.68 35.05 -8.46
CA ASP A 22 -19.25 34.11 -7.40
C ASP A 22 -17.84 33.50 -7.58
N THR A 23 -16.83 34.33 -7.26
CA THR A 23 -15.42 33.91 -7.18
C THR A 23 -15.22 32.75 -6.19
N GLU A 24 -16.08 32.62 -5.19
CA GLU A 24 -16.04 31.54 -4.18
C GLU A 24 -16.28 30.16 -4.83
N CYS A 25 -17.26 30.07 -5.74
CA CYS A 25 -17.57 28.86 -6.50
C CYS A 25 -16.41 28.42 -7.43
N ARG A 26 -15.67 29.38 -8.03
CA ARG A 26 -14.48 29.07 -8.85
C ARG A 26 -13.33 28.49 -8.04
N LEU A 27 -13.22 28.91 -6.77
CA LEU A 27 -12.15 28.54 -5.86
C LEU A 27 -12.45 27.28 -5.04
N ALA A 28 -13.72 26.85 -4.98
CA ALA A 28 -14.15 25.68 -4.23
C ALA A 28 -13.34 24.40 -4.52
N PRO A 29 -12.94 24.06 -5.76
CA PRO A 29 -12.08 22.89 -6.02
C PRO A 29 -10.68 23.01 -5.41
N ILE A 30 -10.12 24.21 -5.36
CA ILE A 30 -8.80 24.47 -4.75
C ILE A 30 -8.91 24.35 -3.22
N VAL A 31 -9.95 24.95 -2.63
CA VAL A 31 -10.25 24.83 -1.20
C VAL A 31 -10.49 23.37 -0.82
N TRP A 32 -11.25 22.62 -1.62
CA TRP A 32 -11.47 21.20 -1.42
C TRP A 32 -10.17 20.39 -1.47
N THR A 33 -9.26 20.76 -2.39
CA THR A 33 -7.95 20.11 -2.52
C THR A 33 -7.15 20.25 -1.23
N ASP A 34 -7.07 21.45 -0.66
CA ASP A 34 -6.33 21.67 0.59
C ASP A 34 -7.00 21.00 1.81
N ASN A 35 -8.32 20.85 1.81
CA ASN A 35 -9.07 20.29 2.95
C ASN A 35 -9.29 18.78 2.89
N THR A 36 -9.22 18.16 1.70
CA THR A 36 -9.59 16.75 1.52
C THR A 36 -8.50 15.96 0.83
N LEU A 37 -7.95 16.47 -0.28
CA LEU A 37 -7.00 15.71 -1.08
C LEU A 37 -5.68 15.48 -0.34
N TYR A 38 -5.28 16.40 0.54
CA TYR A 38 -4.08 16.23 1.36
C TYR A 38 -4.13 14.95 2.22
N LEU A 39 -5.32 14.53 2.69
CA LEU A 39 -5.48 13.28 3.44
C LEU A 39 -5.22 12.06 2.56
N LYS A 40 -5.67 12.11 1.30
CA LYS A 40 -5.42 11.03 0.33
C LYS A 40 -3.94 10.93 -0.02
N LEU A 41 -3.24 12.05 -0.10
CA LEU A 41 -1.79 12.08 -0.30
C LEU A 41 -1.06 11.30 0.80
N LYS A 42 -1.51 11.39 2.06
CA LYS A 42 -0.89 10.64 3.18
C LYS A 42 -1.04 9.12 3.04
N LEU A 43 -2.03 8.65 2.29
CA LEU A 43 -2.32 7.22 2.10
C LEU A 43 -1.55 6.60 0.92
N ILE A 44 -0.85 7.41 0.11
CA ILE A 44 -0.03 6.89 -0.99
C ILE A 44 1.19 6.15 -0.39
N PRO A 45 1.47 4.91 -0.83
CA PRO A 45 2.66 4.20 -0.39
C PRO A 45 3.94 4.95 -0.72
N ILE A 46 4.76 5.19 0.30
CA ILE A 46 6.09 5.81 0.20
C ILE A 46 7.21 4.76 0.29
N THR A 47 6.84 3.48 0.41
CA THR A 47 7.75 2.34 0.25
C THR A 47 7.16 1.39 -0.80
N LYS A 48 8.04 0.67 -1.51
CA LYS A 48 7.67 -0.35 -2.51
C LYS A 48 8.71 -1.45 -2.47
N PRO A 49 8.65 -2.35 -1.47
CA PRO A 49 9.62 -3.43 -1.34
C PRO A 49 9.57 -4.36 -2.55
N ALA A 50 10.73 -4.86 -2.97
CA ALA A 50 10.82 -5.76 -4.13
C ALA A 50 10.30 -7.18 -3.85
N SER A 51 10.20 -7.57 -2.58
CA SER A 51 9.61 -8.85 -2.17
C SER A 51 8.11 -8.69 -1.90
N ALA A 52 7.32 -9.63 -2.41
CA ALA A 52 5.87 -9.70 -2.19
C ALA A 52 5.49 -9.99 -0.73
N ASP A 53 6.42 -10.53 0.06
CA ASP A 53 6.18 -10.90 1.47
C ASP A 53 6.21 -9.69 2.42
N ILE A 54 6.56 -8.51 1.92
CA ILE A 54 6.76 -7.30 2.72
C ILE A 54 5.73 -6.25 2.32
N LEU A 55 5.05 -5.71 3.32
CA LEU A 55 4.03 -4.69 3.11
C LEU A 55 4.65 -3.38 2.64
N SER A 56 3.96 -2.71 1.73
CA SER A 56 4.20 -1.31 1.40
C SER A 56 3.53 -0.42 2.45
N PHE A 57 4.18 0.68 2.80
CA PHE A 57 3.68 1.60 3.82
C PHE A 57 3.55 3.01 3.27
N SER A 58 2.50 3.69 3.70
CA SER A 58 2.21 5.09 3.40
C SER A 58 2.81 6.03 4.44
N TYR A 59 2.73 7.34 4.16
CA TYR A 59 3.12 8.34 5.15
C TYR A 59 2.23 8.31 6.41
N ALA A 60 0.93 8.04 6.23
CA ALA A 60 -0.01 7.87 7.35
C ALA A 60 0.38 6.68 8.24
N ASP A 61 0.93 5.61 7.68
CA ASP A 61 1.37 4.45 8.44
C ASP A 61 2.61 4.78 9.28
N LYS A 62 3.53 5.59 8.75
CA LYS A 62 4.67 6.12 9.50
C LYS A 62 4.21 6.98 10.69
N GLU A 63 3.30 7.94 10.48
CA GLU A 63 2.79 8.78 11.56
C GLU A 63 2.08 7.95 12.64
N LYS A 64 1.31 6.94 12.25
CA LYS A 64 0.70 6.00 13.19
C LYS A 64 1.76 5.25 13.99
N ALA A 65 2.80 4.74 13.33
CA ALA A 65 3.90 4.04 14.01
C ALA A 65 4.60 4.96 15.03
N ASP A 66 4.87 6.21 14.66
CA ASP A 66 5.50 7.19 15.56
C ASP A 66 4.62 7.48 16.79
N ILE A 67 3.30 7.64 16.62
CA ILE A 67 2.35 7.87 17.73
C ILE A 67 2.31 6.66 18.66
N ILE A 68 2.21 5.45 18.09
CA ILE A 68 2.12 4.21 18.87
C ILE A 68 3.39 3.98 19.68
N GLU A 69 4.56 4.25 19.11
CA GLU A 69 5.84 4.16 19.84
C GLU A 69 5.96 5.20 20.94
N GLU A 70 5.48 6.42 20.71
CA GLU A 70 5.49 7.46 21.76
C GLU A 70 4.57 7.07 22.94
N LEU A 71 3.40 6.53 22.65
CA LEU A 71 2.47 6.01 23.67
C LEU A 71 3.06 4.81 24.41
N ALA A 72 3.63 3.84 23.69
CA ALA A 72 4.27 2.68 24.29
C ALA A 72 5.47 3.06 25.17
N ARG A 73 6.22 4.11 24.83
CA ARG A 73 7.28 4.66 25.67
C ARG A 73 6.74 5.24 26.98
N LYS A 74 5.57 5.88 26.95
CA LYS A 74 4.89 6.41 28.15
C LYS A 74 4.30 5.30 29.02
N GLU A 75 3.68 4.29 28.40
CA GLU A 75 2.95 3.21 29.08
C GLU A 75 3.80 1.96 29.35
N LYS A 76 5.05 1.93 28.90
CA LYS A 76 5.99 0.79 28.97
C LYS A 76 5.45 -0.52 28.37
N LYS A 77 4.44 -0.46 27.51
CA LYS A 77 3.86 -1.62 26.82
C LYS A 77 3.53 -1.24 25.39
N LEU A 78 4.01 -2.04 24.44
CA LEU A 78 3.64 -1.90 23.03
C LEU A 78 2.37 -2.73 22.78
N PRO A 79 1.29 -2.14 22.23
CA PRO A 79 0.11 -2.90 21.88
C PRO A 79 0.40 -3.86 20.72
N GLU A 80 0.12 -5.15 20.91
CA GLU A 80 0.36 -6.23 19.93
C GLU A 80 -0.44 -6.01 18.62
N GLY A 81 0.16 -6.34 17.48
CA GLY A 81 -0.49 -6.31 16.17
C GLY A 81 -0.48 -4.97 15.41
N ASN A 82 0.20 -3.94 15.92
CA ASN A 82 0.27 -2.63 15.29
C ASN A 82 1.44 -2.46 14.30
N ILE A 83 1.32 -1.48 13.40
CA ILE A 83 2.42 -1.04 12.53
C ILE A 83 3.49 -0.42 13.43
N THR A 84 4.69 -1.00 13.42
CA THR A 84 5.85 -0.51 14.18
C THR A 84 6.85 0.15 13.27
N ARG A 85 7.72 1.01 13.82
CA ARG A 85 8.82 1.60 13.06
C ARG A 85 9.76 0.55 12.49
N ALA A 86 9.94 -0.56 13.20
CA ALA A 86 10.74 -1.70 12.72
C ALA A 86 10.17 -2.32 11.43
N LEU A 87 8.85 -2.46 11.29
CA LEU A 87 8.23 -2.94 10.06
C LEU A 87 8.42 -1.94 8.91
N PHE A 88 8.28 -0.65 9.21
CA PHE A 88 8.51 0.43 8.26
C PHE A 88 9.96 0.46 7.77
N ASP A 89 10.94 0.37 8.69
CA ASP A 89 12.37 0.34 8.38
C ASP A 89 12.75 -0.91 7.55
N LYS A 90 12.14 -2.07 7.82
CA LYS A 90 12.31 -3.28 7.01
C LYS A 90 11.79 -3.08 5.57
N SER A 91 10.62 -2.44 5.42
CA SER A 91 10.05 -2.12 4.11
C SER A 91 10.92 -1.12 3.35
N ILE A 92 11.48 -0.09 4.04
CA ILE A 92 12.47 0.82 3.46
C ILE A 92 13.67 0.02 2.98
N ALA A 93 14.28 -0.83 3.82
CA ALA A 93 15.49 -1.56 3.48
C ALA A 93 15.35 -2.42 2.20
N LEU A 94 14.15 -2.94 1.95
CA LEU A 94 13.85 -3.78 0.78
C LEU A 94 13.25 -3.00 -0.41
N THR A 95 13.05 -1.69 -0.27
CA THR A 95 12.63 -0.80 -1.36
C THR A 95 13.86 -0.33 -2.15
N PRO A 96 13.91 -0.52 -3.48
CA PRO A 96 15.04 -0.11 -4.32
C PRO A 96 15.35 1.40 -4.23
N THR A 97 16.63 1.80 -4.31
CA THR A 97 17.02 3.23 -4.26
C THR A 97 16.45 4.03 -5.41
N VAL A 98 16.38 3.44 -6.60
CA VAL A 98 15.77 4.04 -7.81
C VAL A 98 14.31 4.46 -7.60
N PHE A 99 13.58 3.78 -6.71
CA PHE A 99 12.22 4.19 -6.35
C PHE A 99 12.22 5.51 -5.57
N TYR A 100 13.15 5.68 -4.63
CA TYR A 100 13.26 6.91 -3.84
C TYR A 100 13.82 8.09 -4.63
N GLU A 101 14.74 7.84 -5.58
CA GLU A 101 15.22 8.85 -6.52
C GLU A 101 14.07 9.39 -7.38
N ALA A 102 13.32 8.49 -8.03
CA ALA A 102 12.15 8.89 -8.82
C ALA A 102 11.05 9.55 -7.96
N LEU A 103 10.81 9.06 -6.75
CA LEU A 103 9.85 9.67 -5.83
C LEU A 103 10.29 11.08 -5.41
N SER A 104 11.59 11.30 -5.17
CA SER A 104 12.15 12.61 -4.85
C SER A 104 11.95 13.61 -6.00
N GLU A 105 12.18 13.19 -7.25
CA GLU A 105 11.90 13.99 -8.45
C GLU A 105 10.42 14.35 -8.56
N HIS A 106 9.52 13.37 -8.46
CA HIS A 106 8.07 13.63 -8.51
C HIS A 106 7.59 14.59 -7.40
N LEU A 107 8.18 14.50 -6.20
CA LEU A 107 7.86 15.42 -5.10
C LEU A 107 8.37 16.83 -5.39
N ASN A 108 9.58 16.99 -5.94
CA ASN A 108 10.11 18.28 -6.35
C ASN A 108 9.21 18.95 -7.41
N ASP A 109 8.84 18.21 -8.45
CA ASP A 109 7.98 18.71 -9.51
C ASP A 109 6.60 19.09 -8.99
N SER A 110 6.05 18.28 -8.07
CA SER A 110 4.75 18.56 -7.44
C SER A 110 4.81 19.84 -6.59
N LEU A 111 5.87 20.01 -5.80
CA LEU A 111 6.07 21.21 -4.97
C LEU A 111 6.28 22.46 -5.83
N LEU A 112 7.00 22.35 -6.94
CA LEU A 112 7.18 23.46 -7.89
C LEU A 112 5.85 23.85 -8.53
N CYS A 113 5.07 22.87 -8.97
CA CYS A 113 3.75 23.09 -9.56
C CYS A 113 2.78 23.74 -8.58
N ILE A 114 2.80 23.36 -7.30
CA ILE A 114 1.96 23.99 -6.27
C ILE A 114 2.40 25.43 -6.02
N LYS A 115 3.70 25.72 -5.96
CA LYS A 115 4.18 27.11 -5.82
C LYS A 115 3.72 28.00 -6.96
N GLN A 116 3.75 27.48 -8.20
CA GLN A 116 3.23 28.20 -9.36
C GLN A 116 1.73 28.42 -9.27
N LEU A 117 0.98 27.40 -8.84
CA LEU A 117 -0.46 27.48 -8.67
C LEU A 117 -0.86 28.47 -7.56
N ASP A 118 -0.19 28.43 -6.41
CA ASP A 118 -0.40 29.40 -5.32
C ASP A 118 -0.17 30.83 -5.81
N ALA A 119 0.92 31.08 -6.54
CA ALA A 119 1.22 32.41 -7.09
C ALA A 119 0.17 32.87 -8.12
N LEU A 120 -0.31 31.97 -8.97
CA LEU A 120 -1.36 32.27 -9.94
C LEU A 120 -2.70 32.60 -9.25
N ILE A 121 -3.07 31.84 -8.23
CA ILE A 121 -4.30 32.09 -7.47
C ILE A 121 -4.19 33.42 -6.71
N GLU A 122 -3.03 33.71 -6.11
CA GLU A 122 -2.78 34.98 -5.44
C GLU A 122 -2.87 36.17 -6.41
N GLU A 123 -2.31 36.04 -7.62
CA GLU A 123 -2.44 37.06 -8.68
C GLU A 123 -3.90 37.31 -9.06
N LYS A 124 -4.70 36.25 -9.22
CA LYS A 124 -6.07 36.36 -9.75
C LYS A 124 -7.12 36.70 -8.68
N CYS A 125 -6.90 36.30 -7.44
CA CYS A 125 -7.90 36.42 -6.36
C CYS A 125 -7.49 37.38 -5.25
N GLY A 126 -6.25 37.88 -5.26
CA GLY A 126 -5.76 38.86 -4.30
C GLY A 126 -5.93 38.39 -2.86
N LYS A 127 -6.69 39.15 -2.06
CA LYS A 127 -6.86 38.90 -0.61
C LYS A 127 -7.70 37.66 -0.28
N ASP A 128 -8.55 37.22 -1.19
CA ASP A 128 -9.46 36.09 -0.99
C ASP A 128 -8.90 34.78 -1.58
N ALA A 129 -7.61 34.78 -1.96
CA ALA A 129 -6.92 33.63 -2.51
C ALA A 129 -6.85 32.46 -1.50
N PRO A 130 -7.39 31.27 -1.82
CA PRO A 130 -7.21 30.09 -1.01
C PRO A 130 -5.75 29.62 -1.08
N SER A 131 -5.26 29.03 0.01
CA SER A 131 -3.92 28.45 0.07
C SER A 131 -3.96 26.93 -0.09
N LEU A 132 -2.97 26.35 -0.78
CA LEU A 132 -2.72 24.89 -0.78
C LEU A 132 -1.75 24.47 0.34
N ARG A 133 -1.84 25.13 1.50
CA ARG A 133 -0.85 25.03 2.57
C ARG A 133 -0.77 23.63 3.19
N GLN A 134 -1.91 23.00 3.51
CA GLN A 134 -1.92 21.65 4.08
C GLN A 134 -1.39 20.63 3.07
N PHE A 135 -1.83 20.73 1.82
CA PHE A 135 -1.35 19.86 0.74
C PHE A 135 0.17 19.97 0.55
N ARG A 136 0.67 21.21 0.49
CA ARG A 136 2.11 21.50 0.41
C ARG A 136 2.88 20.97 1.62
N THR A 137 2.37 21.22 2.84
CA THR A 137 3.03 20.77 4.08
C THR A 137 3.18 19.25 4.11
N VAL A 138 2.18 18.49 3.65
CA VAL A 138 2.29 17.02 3.57
C VAL A 138 3.34 16.60 2.54
N LEU A 139 3.39 17.23 1.36
CA LEU A 139 4.44 16.94 0.37
C LEU A 139 5.84 17.24 0.90
N GLU A 140 6.04 18.37 1.57
CA GLU A 140 7.31 18.75 2.19
C GLU A 140 7.73 17.71 3.24
N ARG A 141 6.80 17.28 4.10
CA ARG A 141 7.06 16.22 5.09
C ARG A 141 7.42 14.87 4.46
N ILE A 142 6.74 14.48 3.38
CA ILE A 142 7.07 13.25 2.65
C ILE A 142 8.46 13.39 2.02
N GLN A 143 8.76 14.55 1.44
CA GLN A 143 10.06 14.84 0.84
C GLN A 143 11.20 14.78 1.87
N ASP A 144 11.00 15.31 3.08
CA ASP A 144 12.00 15.23 4.14
C ASP A 144 12.29 13.77 4.52
N VAL A 145 11.25 12.93 4.63
CA VAL A 145 11.42 11.49 4.89
C VAL A 145 12.20 10.82 3.76
N VAL A 146 11.88 11.11 2.50
CA VAL A 146 12.58 10.52 1.34
C VAL A 146 14.04 10.98 1.29
N LYS A 147 14.32 12.27 1.54
CA LYS A 147 15.68 12.81 1.61
C LYS A 147 16.49 12.17 2.74
N ASP A 148 15.89 11.99 3.91
CA ASP A 148 16.54 11.30 5.03
C ASP A 148 16.88 9.84 4.70
N ILE A 149 16.00 9.14 3.98
CA ILE A 149 16.25 7.77 3.52
C ILE A 149 17.43 7.73 2.54
N LEU A 150 17.43 8.61 1.52
CA LEU A 150 18.49 8.69 0.52
C LEU A 150 19.83 9.03 1.17
N LYS A 151 19.87 10.04 2.05
CA LYS A 151 21.07 10.44 2.79
C LYS A 151 21.64 9.31 3.64
N LYS A 152 20.79 8.52 4.32
CA LYS A 152 21.24 7.35 5.09
C LYS A 152 21.87 6.26 4.21
N ARG A 153 21.40 6.12 2.96
CA ARG A 153 21.95 5.16 1.98
C ARG A 153 23.26 5.65 1.36
N GLU A 154 23.45 6.95 1.21
CA GLU A 154 24.72 7.53 0.74
C GLU A 154 25.82 7.38 1.79
N VAL A 155 25.49 7.61 3.07
CA VAL A 155 26.46 7.59 4.19
C VAL A 155 26.83 6.17 4.62
N SER A 156 25.96 5.19 4.37
CA SER A 156 26.26 3.78 4.60
C SER A 156 26.38 3.06 3.26
N PRO A 157 27.60 2.88 2.73
CA PRO A 157 27.84 1.97 1.61
C PRO A 157 27.72 0.54 2.15
N HIS A 158 26.55 0.15 2.62
CA HIS A 158 26.20 -1.25 2.61
C HIS A 158 26.01 -1.59 1.13
N PRO A 159 26.86 -2.44 0.55
CA PRO A 159 26.51 -3.04 -0.71
C PRO A 159 25.23 -3.82 -0.42
N ILE A 160 24.09 -3.27 -0.83
CA ILE A 160 23.05 -4.14 -1.34
C ILE A 160 23.80 -4.95 -2.38
N PRO A 161 23.84 -6.29 -2.30
CA PRO A 161 24.35 -7.05 -3.43
C PRO A 161 23.42 -6.74 -4.60
N ALA A 162 23.78 -5.71 -5.36
CA ALA A 162 23.42 -5.47 -6.76
C ALA A 162 24.15 -6.50 -7.64
N LYS A 163 24.17 -7.75 -7.16
CA LYS A 163 24.25 -8.96 -7.95
C LYS A 163 22.93 -9.67 -7.72
N ILE A 164 21.85 -9.07 -8.22
CA ILE A 164 21.05 -9.86 -9.13
C ILE A 164 22.01 -10.13 -10.28
N ALA A 165 22.69 -11.28 -10.22
CA ALA A 165 23.25 -11.82 -11.43
C ALA A 165 22.09 -11.80 -12.42
N VAL A 166 22.23 -11.02 -13.49
CA VAL A 166 21.48 -11.23 -14.72
C VAL A 166 21.89 -12.62 -15.17
N VAL A 167 21.31 -13.64 -14.54
CA VAL A 167 21.03 -14.89 -15.24
C VAL A 167 20.16 -14.40 -16.39
N PRO A 168 20.54 -14.64 -17.66
CA PRO A 168 19.68 -14.28 -18.76
C PRO A 168 18.33 -14.94 -18.48
N SER A 169 17.36 -14.11 -18.09
CA SER A 169 15.99 -14.52 -17.90
C SER A 169 15.49 -14.79 -19.30
N GLN A 170 15.68 -16.03 -19.75
CA GLN A 170 14.65 -16.65 -20.57
C GLN A 170 13.31 -16.35 -19.88
N PRO A 171 12.26 -16.00 -20.64
CA PRO A 171 10.94 -15.87 -20.06
C PRO A 171 10.72 -17.11 -19.19
N PRO A 172 10.28 -16.98 -17.93
CA PRO A 172 9.99 -18.15 -17.14
C PRO A 172 9.05 -18.99 -18.00
N ASP A 173 9.46 -20.21 -18.30
CA ASP A 173 8.48 -21.25 -18.53
C ASP A 173 7.62 -21.19 -17.27
N TYR A 174 6.49 -20.50 -17.37
CA TYR A 174 5.38 -20.80 -16.49
C TYR A 174 5.23 -22.29 -16.68
N HIS A 175 5.63 -23.07 -15.67
CA HIS A 175 5.13 -24.40 -15.50
C HIS A 175 3.62 -24.20 -15.47
N SER A 176 3.02 -24.35 -16.64
CA SER A 176 1.58 -24.29 -16.79
C SER A 176 1.15 -25.50 -15.99
N ILE A 177 0.56 -25.23 -14.83
CA ILE A 177 0.03 -26.28 -13.98
C ILE A 177 -1.14 -26.84 -14.79
N ASN A 178 -0.90 -27.97 -15.44
CA ASN A 178 -1.81 -28.51 -16.44
C ASN A 178 -2.83 -29.46 -15.81
N SER A 179 -2.65 -29.81 -14.53
CA SER A 179 -3.61 -30.61 -13.78
C SER A 179 -3.72 -30.22 -12.31
N ARG A 180 -4.86 -30.58 -11.72
CA ARG A 180 -5.12 -30.42 -10.29
C ARG A 180 -4.08 -31.19 -9.47
N GLU A 181 -3.72 -32.38 -9.91
CA GLU A 181 -2.76 -33.26 -9.26
C GLU A 181 -1.35 -32.67 -9.28
N GLU A 182 -0.96 -32.01 -10.38
CA GLU A 182 0.31 -31.28 -10.49
C GLU A 182 0.34 -30.09 -9.53
N ALA A 183 -0.77 -29.35 -9.41
CA ALA A 183 -0.90 -28.24 -8.46
C ALA A 183 -0.68 -28.69 -7.02
N TYR A 184 -1.36 -29.78 -6.60
CA TYR A 184 -1.25 -30.29 -5.22
C TYR A 184 0.10 -30.94 -4.92
N ARG A 185 0.75 -31.56 -5.93
CA ARG A 185 2.12 -32.06 -5.78
C ARG A 185 3.09 -30.92 -5.49
N LEU A 186 2.99 -29.83 -6.24
CA LEU A 186 3.82 -28.64 -6.05
C LEU A 186 3.56 -27.98 -4.70
N LEU A 187 2.29 -27.85 -4.29
CA LEU A 187 1.93 -27.35 -2.96
C LEU A 187 2.53 -28.21 -1.84
N ASN A 188 2.55 -29.53 -1.99
CA ASN A 188 3.16 -30.41 -0.99
C ASN A 188 4.69 -30.23 -0.92
N GLU A 189 5.35 -30.11 -2.07
CA GLU A 189 6.80 -29.85 -2.14
C GLU A 189 7.16 -28.50 -1.49
N ILE A 190 6.38 -27.46 -1.77
CA ILE A 190 6.51 -26.14 -1.14
C ILE A 190 6.30 -26.24 0.37
N GLY A 191 5.28 -26.97 0.83
CA GLY A 191 5.01 -27.18 2.25
C GLY A 191 6.15 -27.89 2.98
N GLU A 192 6.78 -28.90 2.36
CA GLU A 192 7.95 -29.60 2.90
C GLU A 192 9.19 -28.71 2.94
N TYR A 193 9.42 -27.93 1.88
CA TYR A 193 10.52 -26.98 1.82
C TYR A 193 10.41 -25.91 2.90
N LEU A 194 9.22 -25.32 3.07
CA LEU A 194 8.98 -24.29 4.07
C LEU A 194 9.03 -24.87 5.50
N CYS A 195 8.60 -26.11 5.74
CA CYS A 195 8.81 -26.77 7.04
C CYS A 195 10.29 -26.87 7.44
N LYS A 196 11.20 -27.06 6.47
CA LYS A 196 12.65 -27.16 6.72
C LYS A 196 13.30 -25.80 6.98
N ARG A 197 12.78 -24.73 6.38
CA ARG A 197 13.35 -23.37 6.48
C ARG A 197 12.70 -22.51 7.56
N GLU A 198 11.41 -22.69 7.81
CA GLU A 198 10.61 -21.86 8.71
C GLU A 198 9.76 -22.73 9.66
N PRO A 199 10.37 -23.51 10.57
CA PRO A 199 9.66 -24.46 11.43
C PRO A 199 8.67 -23.81 12.41
N HIS A 200 8.84 -22.52 12.70
CA HIS A 200 7.96 -21.74 13.59
C HIS A 200 6.93 -20.89 12.82
N SER A 201 6.91 -20.97 11.49
CA SER A 201 5.90 -20.30 10.68
C SER A 201 4.59 -21.09 10.68
N PRO A 202 3.42 -20.44 10.74
CA PRO A 202 2.13 -21.13 10.56
C PRO A 202 1.87 -21.49 9.09
N VAL A 203 2.61 -20.90 8.14
CA VAL A 203 2.40 -21.06 6.69
C VAL A 203 2.61 -22.52 6.21
N PRO A 204 3.69 -23.23 6.57
CA PRO A 204 3.86 -24.65 6.21
C PRO A 204 2.70 -25.54 6.68
N LEU A 205 2.15 -25.27 7.88
CA LEU A 205 1.03 -26.02 8.43
C LEU A 205 -0.26 -25.78 7.65
N LEU A 206 -0.51 -24.53 7.26
CA LEU A 206 -1.68 -24.16 6.46
C LEU A 206 -1.62 -24.75 5.04
N ILE A 207 -0.44 -24.76 4.41
CA ILE A 207 -0.26 -25.37 3.08
C ILE A 207 -0.52 -26.88 3.14
N LYS A 208 0.03 -27.57 4.16
CA LYS A 208 -0.24 -29.00 4.35
C LYS A 208 -1.72 -29.28 4.61
N ARG A 209 -2.41 -28.44 5.39
CA ARG A 209 -3.87 -28.56 5.57
C ARG A 209 -4.63 -28.34 4.26
N ALA A 210 -4.24 -27.36 3.46
CA ALA A 210 -4.87 -27.10 2.16
C ALA A 210 -4.69 -28.26 1.17
N VAL A 211 -3.56 -28.96 1.19
CA VAL A 211 -3.34 -30.19 0.40
C VAL A 211 -4.25 -31.33 0.87
N VAL A 212 -4.40 -31.51 2.18
CA VAL A 212 -5.30 -32.53 2.76
C VAL A 212 -6.76 -32.24 2.39
N TRP A 213 -7.22 -31.01 2.57
CA TRP A 213 -8.56 -30.57 2.21
C TRP A 213 -8.83 -30.67 0.71
N GLY A 214 -7.80 -30.43 -0.11
CA GLY A 214 -7.88 -30.59 -1.56
C GLY A 214 -8.14 -32.02 -2.04
N ASN A 215 -7.82 -33.02 -1.20
CA ASN A 215 -8.06 -34.44 -1.49
C ASN A 215 -9.34 -34.99 -0.82
N MET A 216 -10.06 -34.16 -0.07
CA MET A 216 -11.32 -34.53 0.59
C MET A 216 -12.51 -34.12 -0.28
N SER A 217 -13.59 -34.88 -0.19
CA SER A 217 -14.89 -34.43 -0.68
C SER A 217 -15.41 -33.28 0.18
N VAL A 218 -16.26 -32.43 -0.39
CA VAL A 218 -16.83 -31.27 0.34
C VAL A 218 -17.57 -31.71 1.60
N THR A 219 -18.19 -32.90 1.59
CA THR A 219 -18.88 -33.48 2.75
C THR A 219 -17.90 -33.80 3.88
N GLU A 220 -16.76 -34.44 3.57
CA GLU A 220 -15.70 -34.76 4.55
C GLU A 220 -15.02 -33.49 5.09
N LEU A 221 -14.81 -32.49 4.24
CA LEU A 221 -14.22 -31.21 4.64
C LEU A 221 -15.11 -30.45 5.63
N LEU A 222 -16.42 -30.49 5.40
CA LEU A 222 -17.41 -29.85 6.27
C LEU A 222 -17.48 -30.53 7.64
N GLU A 223 -17.36 -31.86 7.70
CA GLU A 223 -17.29 -32.62 8.96
C GLU A 223 -16.04 -32.28 9.79
N ASP A 224 -14.88 -32.04 9.15
CA ASP A 224 -13.63 -31.66 9.83
C ASP A 224 -13.59 -30.18 10.26
N LEU A 225 -14.25 -29.28 9.50
CA LEU A 225 -14.27 -27.84 9.82
C LEU A 225 -15.28 -27.45 10.88
N VAL A 226 -16.38 -28.20 11.03
CA VAL A 226 -17.50 -27.79 11.88
C VAL A 226 -17.51 -28.57 13.19
N ARG A 227 -17.16 -27.88 14.29
CA ARG A 227 -17.22 -28.43 15.66
C ARG A 227 -18.65 -28.66 16.18
N ASN A 228 -19.69 -28.16 15.51
CA ASN A 228 -21.08 -28.17 15.97
C ASN A 228 -22.06 -28.61 14.87
N LYS A 229 -22.66 -29.80 14.98
CA LYS A 229 -23.48 -30.44 13.92
C LYS A 229 -24.70 -29.60 13.46
N ASP A 230 -25.16 -28.66 14.27
CA ASP A 230 -26.31 -27.82 13.94
C ASP A 230 -26.00 -26.75 12.88
N GLU A 231 -24.77 -26.22 12.83
CA GLU A 231 -24.33 -25.23 11.81
C GLU A 231 -24.21 -25.85 10.41
N LEU A 232 -23.86 -27.15 10.34
CA LEU A 232 -23.81 -27.89 9.07
C LEU A 232 -25.18 -27.98 8.41
N THR A 233 -26.22 -28.19 9.19
CA THR A 233 -27.58 -28.41 8.68
C THR A 233 -28.16 -27.14 8.05
N GLU A 234 -27.80 -25.96 8.58
CA GLU A 234 -28.16 -24.67 7.97
C GLU A 234 -27.37 -24.40 6.68
N ILE A 235 -26.07 -24.72 6.65
CA ILE A 235 -25.24 -24.56 5.44
C ILE A 235 -25.71 -25.49 4.32
N PHE A 236 -26.04 -26.75 4.63
CA PHE A 236 -26.61 -27.69 3.65
C PHE A 236 -27.96 -27.23 3.08
N LYS A 237 -28.81 -26.61 3.92
CA LYS A 237 -30.04 -25.95 3.44
C LYS A 237 -29.75 -24.76 2.53
N LEU A 238 -28.71 -23.97 2.83
CA LEU A 238 -28.32 -22.80 2.04
C LEU A 238 -27.77 -23.17 0.64
N PHE A 239 -27.08 -24.31 0.54
CA PHE A 239 -26.55 -24.85 -0.72
C PHE A 239 -27.56 -25.71 -1.51
N GLY A 240 -28.82 -25.81 -1.06
CA GLY A 240 -29.91 -26.40 -1.83
C GLY A 240 -29.79 -27.91 -2.09
N LYS A 241 -28.93 -28.63 -1.36
CA LYS A 241 -28.90 -30.09 -1.40
C LYS A 241 -29.80 -30.64 -0.29
N LYS A 242 -30.87 -31.31 -0.71
CA LYS A 242 -31.72 -32.11 0.16
C LYS A 242 -30.85 -33.16 0.83
N SER A 243 -30.90 -33.23 2.15
CA SER A 243 -30.39 -34.37 2.92
C SER A 243 -31.10 -35.63 2.41
N GLU A 244 -30.40 -36.45 1.63
CA GLU A 244 -30.83 -37.82 1.38
C GLU A 244 -30.35 -38.65 2.57
N ASP A 245 -31.28 -38.85 3.51
CA ASP A 245 -31.21 -39.94 4.49
C ASP A 245 -31.54 -41.26 3.78
N SER A 246 -30.58 -42.18 3.78
CA SER A 246 -30.80 -43.61 4.06
C SER A 246 -29.52 -44.22 4.62
#